data_AF-A0AAE3F4S2-F1
#
_entry.id   AF-A0AAE3F4S2-F1
#
_cell.length_a   1.000
_cell.length_b   1.000
_cell.length_c   1.000
_cell.angle_alpha   90.00
_cell.angle_beta   90.00
_cell.angle_gamma   90.00
#
_symmetry.space_group_name_H-M   'P 1'
#
loop_
_entity.id
_entity.type
_entity.pdbx_description
1 polymer ?
#
loop_
_entity_poly.entity_id
_entity_poly.type
_entity_poly.pdbx_seq_one_letter_code
_entity_poly.pdbx_strand_id
1 'polypeptide(L)'
;MKPKVAINNNNVKVFNNITYSKAFPKSQLDIITPAELDKDVKLSVIFWMHGGGFIAGDKQYKNPLLAKIAEQGYIVVNINYALAPQYKYP
;
A
#
# COMPACT_ATOMS: atom_id res chain seq x y z
N MET A 1 1.67 -20.80 -1.07
CA MET A 1 1.36 -19.35 -1.04
C MET A 1 2.36 -18.67 -0.13
N LYS A 2 2.90 -17.49 -0.50
CA LYS A 2 3.72 -16.70 0.44
C LYS A 2 2.83 -16.21 1.60
N PRO A 3 3.29 -16.21 2.85
CA PRO A 3 2.49 -15.76 3.99
C PRO A 3 2.12 -14.28 3.83
N LYS A 4 0.88 -13.94 4.17
CA LYS A 4 0.40 -12.56 4.12
C LYS A 4 1.01 -11.77 5.29
N VAL A 5 1.71 -10.67 5.01
CA VAL A 5 2.22 -9.78 6.07
C VAL A 5 1.07 -8.90 6.53
N ALA A 6 0.42 -9.30 7.62
CA ALA A 6 -0.71 -8.56 8.17
C ALA A 6 -0.29 -7.21 8.77
N ILE A 7 -1.21 -6.24 8.74
CA ILE A 7 -1.11 -5.03 9.55
C ILE A 7 -1.76 -5.34 10.89
N ASN A 8 -0.94 -5.45 11.93
CA ASN A 8 -1.39 -5.67 13.31
C ASN A 8 -1.18 -4.36 14.10
N ASN A 9 -1.98 -3.34 13.78
CA ASN A 9 -1.96 -2.05 14.47
C ASN A 9 -3.40 -1.54 14.57
N ASN A 10 -3.90 -1.36 15.80
CA ASN A 10 -5.27 -0.93 16.06
C ASN A 10 -5.47 0.58 15.85
N ASN A 11 -4.38 1.35 15.76
CA ASN A 11 -4.40 2.80 15.54
C ASN A 11 -4.51 3.17 14.06
N VAL A 12 -4.66 2.18 13.17
CA VAL A 12 -4.82 2.41 11.74
C VAL A 12 -6.01 1.63 11.19
N LYS A 13 -6.62 2.18 10.13
CA LYS A 13 -7.62 1.52 9.30
C LYS A 13 -7.04 1.22 7.94
N VAL A 14 -7.37 0.06 7.39
CA VAL A 14 -6.83 -0.41 6.10
C VAL A 14 -7.96 -0.72 5.13
N PHE A 15 -7.92 -0.06 3.97
CA PHE A 15 -8.75 -0.39 2.82
C PHE A 15 -7.90 -1.20 1.85
N ASN A 16 -8.21 -2.48 1.70
CA ASN A 16 -7.33 -3.44 1.01
C ASN A 16 -7.75 -3.68 -0.44
N ASN A 17 -6.76 -3.93 -1.30
CA ASN A 17 -6.90 -4.46 -2.65
C ASN A 17 -7.86 -3.67 -3.56
N ILE A 18 -7.84 -2.34 -3.42
CA ILE A 18 -8.56 -1.44 -4.33
C ILE A 18 -7.90 -1.55 -5.70
N THR A 19 -8.69 -1.93 -6.72
CA THR A 19 -8.19 -2.04 -8.09
C THR A 19 -8.18 -0.67 -8.75
N TYR A 20 -7.00 -0.20 -9.18
CA TYR A 20 -6.86 1.11 -9.84
C TYR A 20 -6.80 1.02 -11.37
N SER A 21 -6.50 -0.16 -11.92
CA SER A 21 -6.51 -0.41 -13.36
C SER A 21 -6.80 -1.88 -13.64
N LYS A 22 -7.35 -2.16 -14.82
CA LYS A 22 -7.52 -3.52 -15.35
C LYS A 22 -6.57 -3.83 -16.51
N ALA A 23 -5.75 -2.87 -16.93
CA ALA A 23 -4.84 -3.01 -18.07
C ALA A 23 -3.68 -3.97 -17.77
N PHE A 24 -3.22 -4.01 -16.51
CA PHE A 24 -2.08 -4.82 -16.08
C PHE A 24 -2.41 -5.61 -14.82
N PRO A 25 -1.83 -6.82 -14.63
CA PRO A 25 -2.10 -7.61 -13.45
C PRO A 25 -1.56 -6.92 -12.19
N LYS A 26 -2.14 -7.27 -11.05
CA LYS A 26 -1.76 -6.72 -9.74
C LYS A 26 -1.82 -5.20 -9.65
N SER A 27 -2.58 -4.54 -10.53
CA SER A 27 -2.90 -3.11 -10.45
C SER A 27 -3.85 -2.81 -9.29
N GLN A 28 -3.36 -3.04 -8.07
CA GLN A 28 -4.08 -2.97 -6.82
C GLN A 28 -3.29 -2.13 -5.82
N LEU A 29 -4.01 -1.38 -4.98
CA LEU A 29 -3.45 -0.60 -3.89
C LEU A 29 -4.18 -0.87 -2.59
N ASP A 30 -3.49 -0.62 -1.48
CA ASP A 30 -4.10 -0.46 -0.17
C ASP A 30 -4.03 1.01 0.23
N ILE A 31 -5.02 1.48 0.98
CA ILE A 31 -5.00 2.78 1.66
C ILE A 31 -4.95 2.51 3.16
N ILE A 32 -3.95 3.05 3.84
CA ILE A 32 -3.77 2.96 5.28
C ILE A 32 -3.96 4.38 5.85
N THR A 33 -4.87 4.53 6.80
CA THR A 33 -5.18 5.80 7.47
C THR A 33 -5.04 5.63 8.99
N PRO A 34 -4.93 6.71 9.77
CA PRO A 34 -5.27 6.66 11.19
C PRO A 34 -6.66 6.04 11.40
N ALA A 35 -6.84 5.32 12.51
CA ALA A 35 -8.13 4.73 12.87
C ALA A 35 -9.17 5.80 13.20
N GLU A 36 -8.74 6.84 13.93
CA GLU A 36 -9.56 7.98 14.33
C GLU A 36 -9.14 9.23 13.54
N LEU A 37 -10.12 9.89 12.93
CA LEU A 37 -9.94 11.11 12.13
C LEU A 37 -11.12 12.04 12.35
N ASP A 38 -10.84 13.31 12.67
CA ASP A 38 -11.86 14.35 12.64
C ASP A 38 -12.33 14.59 11.19
N LYS A 39 -13.62 14.86 11.01
CA LYS A 39 -14.28 14.89 9.69
C LYS A 39 -13.68 15.89 8.69
N ASP A 40 -13.02 16.93 9.17
CA ASP A 40 -12.50 18.04 8.34
C ASP A 40 -10.96 18.10 8.32
N VAL A 41 -10.27 17.14 8.93
CA VAL A 41 -8.81 17.11 8.95
C VAL A 41 -8.27 16.66 7.58
N LYS A 42 -7.40 17.49 7.01
CA LYS A 42 -6.63 17.16 5.80
C LYS A 42 -5.27 16.62 6.19
N LEU A 43 -4.98 15.40 5.78
CA LEU A 43 -3.68 14.77 6.00
C LEU A 43 -2.85 14.71 4.73
N SER A 44 -1.53 14.76 4.89
CA SER A 44 -0.60 14.54 3.78
C SER A 44 -0.67 13.09 3.30
N VAL A 45 -0.54 12.90 1.99
CA VAL A 45 -0.53 11.58 1.36
C VAL A 45 0.90 11.16 1.08
N ILE A 46 1.27 9.97 1.53
CA ILE A 46 2.50 9.28 1.14
C ILE A 46 2.13 8.18 0.16
N PHE A 47 2.62 8.31 -1.07
CA PHE A 47 2.46 7.30 -2.10
C PHE A 47 3.68 6.38 -2.09
N TRP A 48 3.49 5.14 -1.65
CA TRP A 48 4.55 4.16 -1.47
C TRP A 48 4.56 3.12 -2.59
N MET A 49 5.72 2.99 -3.23
CA MET A 49 6.02 1.90 -4.15
C MET A 49 7.09 1.02 -3.53
N HIS A 50 6.84 -0.29 -3.47
CA HIS A 50 7.84 -1.22 -2.97
C HIS A 50 9.07 -1.28 -3.91
N GLY A 51 10.21 -1.73 -3.38
CA GLY A 51 11.41 -1.99 -4.18
C GLY A 51 11.37 -3.36 -4.86
N GLY A 52 12.55 -3.89 -5.21
CA GLY A 52 12.69 -5.20 -5.86
C GLY A 52 12.99 -5.13 -7.36
N GLY A 53 13.50 -3.99 -7.83
CA GLY A 53 14.02 -3.83 -9.18
C GLY A 53 13.00 -4.08 -10.30
N PHE A 54 11.71 -3.88 -10.02
CA PHE A 54 10.58 -4.19 -10.90
C PHE A 54 10.39 -5.67 -11.27
N ILE A 55 11.24 -6.57 -10.78
CA ILE A 55 11.16 -8.02 -11.07
C ILE A 55 10.54 -8.82 -9.93
N ALA A 56 10.50 -8.23 -8.73
CA ALA A 56 9.99 -8.87 -7.53
C ALA A 56 9.39 -7.83 -6.59
N GLY A 57 8.60 -8.29 -5.64
CA GLY A 57 8.01 -7.45 -4.62
C GLY A 57 6.53 -7.73 -4.40
N ASP A 58 6.02 -7.15 -3.32
CA ASP A 58 4.60 -7.04 -3.03
C ASP A 58 4.40 -5.89 -2.03
N LYS A 59 3.30 -5.15 -2.17
CA LYS A 59 2.91 -4.02 -1.32
C LYS A 59 2.95 -4.37 0.17
N GLN A 60 2.67 -5.62 0.52
CA GLN A 60 2.63 -6.03 1.93
C GLN A 60 3.98 -6.01 2.66
N TYR A 61 5.11 -6.00 1.95
CA TYR A 61 6.44 -6.21 2.56
C TYR A 61 6.87 -5.12 3.55
N LYS A 62 6.23 -3.95 3.51
CA LYS A 62 6.51 -2.83 4.43
C LYS A 62 5.31 -2.46 5.31
N ASN A 63 4.27 -3.30 5.36
CA ASN A 63 3.06 -3.06 6.14
C ASN A 63 3.29 -2.57 7.58
N PRO A 64 4.21 -3.15 8.39
CA PRO A 64 4.47 -2.64 9.74
C PRO A 64 5.04 -1.22 9.76
N LEU A 65 5.92 -0.87 8.82
CA LEU A 65 6.47 0.49 8.70
C LEU A 65 5.39 1.48 8.24
N LEU A 66 4.64 1.11 7.20
CA LEU A 66 3.60 1.96 6.63
C LEU A 66 2.45 2.22 7.62
N ALA A 67 2.13 1.23 8.48
CA ALA A 67 1.19 1.42 9.58
C ALA A 67 1.72 2.43 10.62
N LYS A 68 3.00 2.35 11.00
CA LYS A 68 3.61 3.35 11.91
C LYS A 68 3.60 4.75 11.31
N ILE A 69 3.84 4.88 9.99
CA ILE A 69 3.75 6.17 9.30
C ILE A 69 2.31 6.69 9.34
N ALA A 70 1.32 5.85 9.01
CA ALA A 70 -0.07 6.26 9.02
C ALA A 70 -0.53 6.72 10.40
N GLU A 71 -0.15 6.00 11.46
CA GLU A 71 -0.39 6.37 12.87
C GLU A 71 0.14 7.76 13.25
N GLN A 72 1.15 8.29 12.56
CA GLN A 72 1.67 9.65 12.79
C GLN A 72 0.87 10.75 12.05
N GLY A 73 -0.32 10.45 11.54
CA GLY A 73 -1.17 11.44 10.87
C GLY A 73 -0.91 11.55 9.37
N TYR A 74 -0.65 10.42 8.70
CA TYR A 74 -0.50 10.36 7.25
C TYR A 74 -1.49 9.39 6.62
N ILE A 75 -1.93 9.69 5.40
CA ILE A 75 -2.59 8.71 4.54
C ILE A 75 -1.49 8.02 3.73
N VAL A 76 -1.39 6.71 3.80
CA VAL A 76 -0.45 5.94 2.99
C VAL A 76 -1.21 5.23 1.88
N VAL A 77 -0.83 5.47 0.63
CA VAL A 77 -1.26 4.70 -0.54
C VAL A 77 -0.15 3.73 -0.90
N ASN A 78 -0.38 2.43 -0.73
CA ASN A 78 0.62 1.38 -0.88
C ASN A 78 0.28 0.49 -2.07
N ILE A 79 1.10 0.52 -3.12
CA ILE A 79 0.72 -0.07 -4.42
C ILE A 79 1.46 -1.36 -4.75
N ASN A 80 0.76 -2.26 -5.43
CA ASN A 80 1.35 -3.26 -6.30
C ASN A 80 1.38 -2.72 -7.74
N TYR A 81 2.29 -3.27 -8.52
CA TYR A 81 2.46 -2.98 -9.94
C TYR A 81 2.88 -4.25 -10.69
N ALA A 82 2.78 -4.21 -12.03
CA ALA A 82 3.17 -5.34 -12.88
C ALA A 82 4.69 -5.54 -12.85
N LEU A 83 5.14 -6.80 -12.91
CA LEU A 83 6.55 -7.16 -12.76
C LEU A 83 7.16 -7.61 -14.08
N ALA A 84 8.40 -7.19 -14.31
CA ALA A 84 9.27 -7.70 -15.36
C ALA A 84 9.75 -9.13 -15.02
N PRO A 85 10.14 -9.93 -16.02
CA PRO A 85 10.16 -9.62 -17.47
C PRO A 85 8.81 -9.81 -18.17
N GLN A 86 7.78 -10.31 -17.47
CA GLN A 86 6.47 -10.61 -18.06
C GLN A 86 5.78 -9.34 -18.57
N TYR A 87 6.00 -8.22 -17.87
CA TYR A 87 5.54 -6.89 -18.26
C TYR A 87 6.77 -6.00 -18.44
N LYS A 88 7.02 -5.62 -19.69
CA LYS A 88 8.17 -4.79 -20.05
C LYS A 88 7.86 -3.35 -19.71
N TYR A 89 8.88 -2.64 -19.20
CA TYR A 89 8.80 -1.20 -19.01
C TYR A 89 8.30 -0.49 -20.30
N PRO A 90 7.36 0.45 -20.19
CA PRO A 90 6.65 0.85 -18.96
C PRO A 90 5.68 -0.22 -18.43
#